data_AF-A0A933AA54-F1
#
_entry.id   AF-A0A933AA54-F1
#
_cell.length_a   1.000
_cell.length_b   1.000
_cell.length_c   1.000
_cell.angle_alpha   90.00
_cell.angle_beta   90.00
_cell.angle_gamma   90.00
#
_symmetry.space_group_name_H-M   'P 1'
#
loop_
_entity.id
_entity.type
_entity.pdbx_description
1 polymer ?
#
loop_
_entity_poly.entity_id
_entity_poly.type
_entity_poly.pdbx_seq_one_letter_code
_entity_poly.pdbx_strand_id
1 'polypeptide(L)'
;MTIQIKKTYKGVNPELLLAEVRDLILKQGVVLDQSKLETYSTPGATVHISRGILSFKIAATPGEAEQECIRVHIIGSAMDNTKVLLDVDNGLFPPDKVKALEEDMVFIFGSYETH
;
A
#
# COMPACT_ATOMS: atom_id res chain seq x y z
N MET A 1 4.49 17.46 6.01
CA MET A 1 3.87 16.69 7.11
C MET A 1 3.50 15.34 6.53
N THR A 2 3.83 14.24 7.20
CA THR A 2 3.54 12.89 6.72
C THR A 2 2.39 12.28 7.52
N ILE A 3 1.42 11.71 6.81
CA ILE A 3 0.32 10.93 7.37
C ILE A 3 0.73 9.46 7.27
N GLN A 4 0.56 8.71 8.35
CA GLN A 4 0.84 7.28 8.37
C GLN A 4 -0.42 6.50 8.71
N ILE A 5 -0.84 5.63 7.80
CA ILE A 5 -2.00 4.74 7.96
C ILE A 5 -1.48 3.32 8.22
N LYS A 6 -2.02 2.66 9.25
CA LYS A 6 -1.67 1.28 9.62
C LYS A 6 -2.92 0.43 9.61
N LYS A 7 -2.90 -0.64 8.83
CA LYS A 7 -4.02 -1.58 8.70
C LYS A 7 -3.52 -3.01 8.83
N THR A 8 -4.34 -3.87 9.46
CA THR A 8 -4.05 -5.30 9.59
C THR A 8 -5.25 -6.09 9.10
N TYR A 9 -5.00 -6.99 8.16
CA TYR A 9 -6.01 -7.84 7.55
C TYR A 9 -5.67 -9.31 7.80
N LYS A 10 -6.68 -10.15 7.99
CA LYS A 10 -6.49 -11.60 8.21
C LYS A 10 -7.08 -12.41 7.07
N GLY A 11 -6.32 -13.39 6.59
CA GLY A 11 -6.75 -14.25 5.47
C GLY A 11 -6.80 -13.55 4.11
N VAL A 12 -6.14 -12.39 3.98
CA VAL A 12 -6.02 -11.67 2.70
C VAL A 12 -4.65 -11.97 2.09
N ASN A 13 -4.63 -12.39 0.83
CA ASN A 13 -3.39 -12.61 0.10
C ASN A 13 -2.63 -11.27 -0.04
N PRO A 14 -1.37 -11.16 0.44
CA PRO A 14 -0.56 -9.95 0.31
C PRO A 14 -0.40 -9.45 -1.13
N GLU A 15 -0.34 -10.37 -2.11
CA GLU A 15 -0.18 -10.02 -3.53
C GLU A 15 -1.44 -9.37 -4.09
N LEU A 16 -2.61 -9.91 -3.71
CA LEU A 16 -3.91 -9.33 -4.06
C LEU A 16 -4.07 -7.95 -3.42
N LEU A 17 -3.76 -7.83 -2.13
CA LEU A 17 -3.83 -6.56 -1.40
C LEU A 17 -2.91 -5.51 -2.03
N LEU A 18 -1.70 -5.91 -2.44
CA LEU A 18 -0.76 -5.04 -3.15
C LEU A 18 -1.33 -4.55 -4.48
N ALA A 19 -1.94 -5.44 -5.26
CA ALA A 19 -2.52 -5.11 -6.56
C ALA A 19 -3.70 -4.14 -6.43
N GLU A 20 -4.61 -4.40 -5.48
CA GLU A 20 -5.77 -3.54 -5.23
C GLU A 20 -5.35 -2.16 -4.71
N VAL A 21 -4.47 -2.11 -3.69
CA VAL A 21 -3.96 -0.83 -3.15
C VAL A 21 -3.24 -0.04 -4.24
N ARG A 22 -2.50 -0.71 -5.12
CA ARG A 22 -1.87 -0.07 -6.29
C ARG A 22 -2.90 0.58 -7.20
N ASP A 23 -3.96 -0.13 -7.56
CA ASP A 23 -4.99 0.38 -8.48
C ASP A 23 -5.74 1.57 -7.86
N LEU A 24 -6.11 1.46 -6.58
CA LEU A 24 -6.75 2.55 -5.84
C LEU A 24 -5.88 3.82 -5.82
N ILE A 25 -4.57 3.68 -5.61
CA ILE A 25 -3.67 4.82 -5.60
C ILE A 25 -3.51 5.41 -7.01
N LEU A 26 -3.36 4.59 -8.05
CA LEU A 26 -3.29 5.05 -9.44
C LEU A 26 -4.55 5.81 -9.86
N LYS A 27 -5.73 5.37 -9.41
CA LYS A 27 -7.02 6.05 -9.62
C LYS A 27 -7.05 7.48 -9.07
N GLN A 28 -6.25 7.79 -8.05
CA GLN A 28 -6.13 9.14 -7.49
C GLN A 28 -5.27 10.09 -8.35
N GLY A 29 -4.71 9.62 -9.45
CA GLY A 29 -3.95 10.41 -10.43
C GLY A 29 -2.47 10.56 -10.12
N VAL A 30 -1.88 9.63 -9.36
CA VAL A 30 -0.42 9.54 -9.13
C VAL A 30 0.20 8.48 -10.02
N VAL A 31 1.52 8.55 -10.21
CA VAL A 31 2.27 7.62 -11.06
C VAL A 31 3.04 6.64 -10.17
N LEU A 32 3.04 5.36 -10.55
CA LEU A 32 3.87 4.36 -9.90
C LEU A 32 5.34 4.62 -10.23
N ASP A 33 6.17 4.81 -9.21
CA ASP A 33 7.63 4.94 -9.36
C ASP A 33 8.32 3.59 -9.21
N GLN A 34 8.04 2.88 -8.11
CA GLN A 34 8.62 1.56 -7.83
C GLN A 34 7.54 0.59 -7.39
N SER A 35 7.65 -0.65 -7.87
CA SER A 35 6.92 -1.78 -7.33
C SER A 35 7.86 -2.95 -7.10
N LYS A 36 7.96 -3.40 -5.86
CA LYS A 36 8.77 -4.54 -5.46
C LYS A 36 7.90 -5.53 -4.72
N LEU A 37 7.96 -6.80 -5.09
CA LEU A 37 7.31 -7.89 -4.38
C LEU A 37 8.34 -8.98 -4.17
N GLU A 38 8.59 -9.32 -2.90
CA GLU A 38 9.56 -10.32 -2.49
C GLU A 38 8.86 -11.35 -1.62
N THR A 39 8.91 -12.61 -2.03
CA THR A 39 8.37 -13.72 -1.24
C THR A 39 9.52 -14.48 -0.59
N TYR A 40 9.54 -14.44 0.74
CA TYR A 40 10.51 -15.15 1.56
C TYR A 40 9.90 -16.46 2.02
N SER A 41 10.54 -17.55 1.63
CA SER A 41 10.21 -18.91 2.07
C SER A 41 11.31 -19.36 3.01
N THR A 42 10.98 -19.68 4.26
CA THR A 42 11.95 -20.26 5.18
C THR A 42 12.07 -21.77 4.90
N PRO A 43 13.29 -22.33 4.78
CA PRO A 43 13.48 -23.76 4.57
C PRO A 43 12.81 -24.57 5.70
N GLY A 44 11.88 -25.45 5.35
CA GLY A 44 11.12 -26.26 6.30
C GLY A 44 9.87 -25.61 6.90
N ALA A 45 9.53 -24.37 6.51
CA ALA A 45 8.27 -23.74 6.90
C ALA A 45 7.21 -23.90 5.80
N THR A 46 5.98 -24.21 6.21
CA THR A 46 4.81 -24.21 5.33
C THR A 46 4.30 -22.80 5.03
N VAL A 47 4.71 -21.81 5.83
CA VAL A 47 4.26 -20.41 5.74
C VAL A 47 5.24 -19.60 4.91
N HIS A 48 4.75 -18.99 3.83
CA HIS A 48 5.51 -18.05 3.00
C HIS A 48 5.17 -16.61 3.42
N ILE A 49 6.18 -15.78 3.63
CA ILE A 49 5.99 -14.36 3.97
C ILE A 49 6.25 -13.54 2.71
N SER A 50 5.24 -12.83 2.24
CA SER A 50 5.36 -11.91 1.13
C SER A 50 5.52 -10.48 1.65
N ARG A 51 6.48 -9.76 1.05
CA ARG A 51 6.73 -8.34 1.29
C ARG A 51 6.55 -7.58 -0.01
N GLY A 52 5.55 -6.70 -0.05
CA GLY A 52 5.32 -5.76 -1.12
C GLY A 52 5.75 -4.36 -0.72
N ILE A 53 6.47 -3.66 -1.59
CA ILE A 53 6.81 -2.24 -1.44
C ILE A 53 6.37 -1.54 -2.71
N LEU A 54 5.52 -0.54 -2.59
CA LEU A 54 5.17 0.36 -3.69
C LEU A 54 5.57 1.78 -3.32
N SER A 55 6.12 2.50 -4.28
CA SER A 55 6.38 3.94 -4.19
C SER A 55 5.69 4.63 -5.34
N PHE A 56 5.02 5.74 -5.03
CA PHE A 56 4.29 6.55 -5.99
C PHE A 56 4.79 7.98 -5.94
N LYS A 57 4.84 8.60 -7.12
CA LYS A 57 5.23 9.98 -7.32
C LYS A 57 4.10 10.77 -7.95
N ILE A 58 4.06 12.06 -7.65
CA ILE A 58 3.23 12.99 -8.42
C ILE A 58 3.93 13.27 -9.75
N ALA A 59 3.18 13.31 -10.84
CA ALA A 59 3.74 13.71 -12.13
C ALA A 59 4.24 15.16 -12.00
N ALA A 60 5.55 15.35 -12.14
CA ALA A 60 6.14 16.68 -12.06
C ALA A 60 5.57 17.58 -13.16
N THR A 61 5.21 18.81 -12.79
CA THR A 61 5.03 19.88 -13.77
C THR A 61 6.39 20.16 -14.42
N PRO A 62 6.44 20.65 -15.68
CA PRO A 62 7.72 20.97 -16.32
C PRO A 62 8.47 22.05 -15.52
N GLY A 63 9.50 21.63 -14.76
CA GLY A 63 10.33 22.49 -13.92
C GLY A 63 10.49 22.04 -12.47
N GLU A 64 9.68 21.11 -11.98
CA GLU A 64 9.81 20.55 -10.63
C GLU A 64 10.43 19.14 -10.64
N ALA A 65 11.11 18.77 -9.55
CA ALA A 65 11.61 17.42 -9.38
C ALA A 65 10.43 16.47 -9.13
N GLU A 66 10.51 15.25 -9.66
CA GLU A 66 9.58 14.19 -9.28
C GLU A 66 9.73 13.89 -7.79
N GLN A 67 8.66 14.04 -7.01
CA GLN A 67 8.68 13.82 -5.57
C GLN A 67 7.81 12.61 -5.21
N GLU A 68 8.38 11.71 -4.40
CA GLU A 68 7.65 10.58 -3.80
C GLU A 68 6.58 11.15 -2.87
N CYS A 69 5.33 10.77 -3.12
CA CYS A 69 4.16 11.26 -2.39
C CYS A 69 3.52 10.17 -1.52
N ILE A 70 3.58 8.91 -1.96
CA ILE A 70 2.98 7.78 -1.23
C ILE A 70 3.95 6.61 -1.28
N ARG A 71 4.11 5.96 -0.13
CA ARG A 71 4.85 4.72 0.01
C ARG A 71 3.99 3.69 0.74
N VAL A 72 3.84 2.53 0.13
CA VAL A 72 3.05 1.41 0.65
C VAL A 72 3.99 0.27 0.99
N HIS A 73 3.94 -0.20 2.23
CA HIS A 73 4.62 -1.41 2.67
C HIS A 73 3.58 -2.42 3.10
N ILE A 74 3.60 -3.58 2.47
CA ILE A 74 2.75 -4.70 2.80
C ILE A 74 3.65 -5.85 3.23
N ILE A 75 3.36 -6.46 4.38
CA ILE A 75 4.07 -7.63 4.85
C ILE A 75 3.08 -8.61 5.48
N GLY A 76 3.13 -9.85 5.05
CA GLY A 76 2.24 -10.85 5.61
C GLY A 76 2.28 -12.18 4.91
N SER A 77 1.36 -13.05 5.31
CA SER A 77 1.14 -14.34 4.69
C SER A 77 -0.36 -14.56 4.51
N ALA A 78 -0.75 -15.19 3.42
CA ALA A 78 -2.15 -15.59 3.19
C ALA A 78 -2.68 -16.53 4.29
N MET A 79 -1.79 -17.26 5.00
CA MET A 79 -2.17 -18.14 6.10
C MET A 79 -2.25 -17.45 7.47
N ASP A 80 -1.80 -16.19 7.58
CA ASP A 80 -1.82 -15.44 8.84
C ASP A 80 -2.35 -14.02 8.60
N ASN A 81 -1.70 -13.02 9.19
CA ASN A 81 -2.05 -11.62 9.08
C ASN A 81 -1.20 -10.94 8.01
N THR A 82 -1.85 -10.06 7.26
CA THR A 82 -1.25 -9.16 6.30
C THR A 82 -1.34 -7.75 6.85
N LYS A 83 -0.18 -7.17 7.15
CA LYS A 83 -0.04 -5.82 7.67
C LYS A 83 0.27 -4.87 6.53
N VAL A 84 -0.39 -3.73 6.53
CA VAL A 84 -0.19 -2.64 5.58
C VAL A 84 0.21 -1.39 6.35
N LEU A 85 1.25 -0.75 5.84
CA LEU A 85 1.71 0.56 6.26
C LEU A 85 1.68 1.47 5.03
N LEU A 86 0.88 2.52 5.10
CA LEU A 86 0.86 3.60 4.11
C LEU A 86 1.50 4.83 4.72
N ASP A 87 2.58 5.29 4.12
CA ASP A 87 3.20 6.58 4.42
C ASP A 87 2.85 7.54 3.29
N VAL A 88 2.21 8.65 3.62
CA VAL A 88 1.73 9.64 2.65
C VAL A 88 2.27 11.02 3.01
N ASP A 89 2.88 11.71 2.06
CA ASP A 89 3.27 13.11 2.23
C ASP A 89 2.08 14.03 1.93
N ASN A 90 1.54 14.65 2.97
CA ASN A 90 0.39 15.55 2.86
C ASN A 90 0.72 16.90 2.18
N GLY A 91 2.00 17.19 1.95
CA GLY A 91 2.43 18.34 1.15
C GLY A 91 2.24 18.11 -0.35
N LEU A 92 2.29 16.85 -0.78
CA LEU A 92 2.19 16.46 -2.19
C LEU A 92 0.87 15.77 -2.53
N PHE A 93 0.27 15.10 -1.54
CA PHE A 93 -0.96 14.36 -1.69
C PHE A 93 -2.04 14.88 -0.73
N PRO A 94 -3.13 15.47 -1.24
CA PRO A 94 -4.14 16.13 -0.41
C PRO A 94 -4.80 15.16 0.60
N PRO A 95 -5.14 15.63 1.80
CA PRO A 95 -5.73 14.80 2.85
C PRO A 95 -7.12 14.26 2.44
N ASP A 96 -7.88 14.98 1.62
CA ASP A 96 -9.15 14.50 1.06
C ASP A 96 -8.96 13.23 0.20
N LYS A 97 -7.88 13.15 -0.58
CA LYS A 97 -7.56 11.96 -1.37
C LYS A 97 -7.06 10.82 -0.49
N VAL A 98 -6.32 11.13 0.59
CA VAL A 98 -5.92 10.13 1.59
C VAL A 98 -7.14 9.50 2.22
N LYS A 99 -8.12 10.32 2.60
CA LYS A 99 -9.36 9.86 3.20
C LYS A 99 -10.18 9.02 2.23
N ALA A 100 -10.32 9.45 0.98
CA ALA A 100 -10.99 8.66 -0.05
C ALA A 100 -10.31 7.30 -0.28
N LEU A 101 -8.98 7.26 -0.31
CA LEU A 101 -8.20 6.02 -0.41
C LEU A 101 -8.44 5.10 0.79
N GLU A 102 -8.46 5.65 2.01
CA GLU A 102 -8.75 4.88 3.22
C GLU A 102 -10.18 4.32 3.21
N GLU A 103 -11.17 5.11 2.78
CA GLU A 103 -12.56 4.68 2.63
C GLU A 103 -12.71 3.57 1.58
N ASP A 104 -12.04 3.68 0.42
CA ASP A 104 -12.01 2.62 -0.60
C ASP A 104 -11.38 1.33 -0.04
N MET A 105 -10.28 1.43 0.72
CA MET A 105 -9.65 0.28 1.37
C MET A 105 -10.56 -0.37 2.42
N VAL A 106 -11.28 0.41 3.21
CA VAL A 106 -12.25 -0.09 4.19
C VAL A 106 -13.44 -0.73 3.48
N PHE A 107 -13.87 -0.20 2.33
CA PHE A 107 -14.95 -0.79 1.57
C PHE A 107 -14.57 -2.17 0.99
N ILE A 108 -13.37 -2.30 0.42
CA ILE A 108 -12.91 -3.55 -0.22
C ILE A 108 -12.47 -4.58 0.82
N PHE A 109 -11.69 -4.15 1.82
CA PHE A 109 -11.04 -5.05 2.78
C PHE A 109 -11.60 -5.00 4.19
N GLY A 110 -12.58 -4.13 4.48
CA GLY A 110 -13.12 -3.97 5.84
C GLY A 110 -13.72 -5.24 6.42
N SER A 111 -14.20 -6.17 5.59
CA SER A 111 -14.67 -7.48 6.05
C SER A 111 -13.54 -8.39 6.58
N TYR A 112 -12.29 -8.09 6.24
CA TYR A 112 -11.09 -8.84 6.62
C TYR A 112 -10.21 -8.10 7.64
N GLU A 113 -10.55 -6.84 7.95
CA GLU A 113 -9.80 -6.02 8.91
C GLU A 113 -9.95 -6.62 10.31
N THR A 114 -8.84 -6.84 10.98
CA THR A 114 -8.82 -7.31 12.37
C THR A 114 -8.45 -6.15 13.29
N HIS A 115 -9.35 -5.83 14.21
CA HIS A 115 -9.15 -4.82 15.25
C HIS A 115 -8.16 -5.30 16.33
#